data_AF-A0A396N8Y5-F1
#
_entry.id   AF-A0A396N8Y5-F1
#
_cell.length_a   1.000
_cell.length_b   1.000
_cell.length_c   1.000
_cell.angle_alpha   90.00
_cell.angle_beta   90.00
_cell.angle_gamma   90.00
#
_symmetry.space_group_name_H-M   'P 1'
#
loop_
_entity.id
_entity.type
_entity.pdbx_description
1 polymer ?
#
loop_
_entity_poly.entity_id
_entity_poly.type
_entity_poly.pdbx_seq_one_letter_code
_entity_poly.pdbx_strand_id
1 'polypeptide(L)'
;MTIEREVTIAGQTYPVILSDENEALQAAKAAGRAIVGLWRENEEKQPADYSSCLYLITDPEDADETFLERVVRRHLALPWFIAETDRLIIREFSRDDPLEPASAEDADGTFSDWNKREEYRKHQYRFAECGLWALERRADGVLVGKAGLTDGELGYHIYEPFRRQGYALEACRAIVKYGFETLELDKIRICTKRSNTASRILAEKMEFVQVPSSCKDSIVFCMQKGYNSLYTK
;
A
#
# COMPACT_ATOMS: atom_id res chain seq x y z
N MET A 1 5.31 -13.61 27.94
CA MET A 1 6.55 -13.68 27.16
C MET A 1 6.76 -12.35 26.46
N THR A 2 7.97 -11.82 26.55
CA THR A 2 8.37 -10.57 25.88
C THR A 2 9.64 -10.82 25.09
N ILE A 3 9.65 -10.38 23.83
CA ILE A 3 10.78 -10.51 22.89
C ILE A 3 11.10 -9.12 22.35
N GLU A 4 12.39 -8.80 22.29
CA GLU A 4 12.90 -7.60 21.61
C GLU A 4 13.58 -8.02 20.31
N ARG A 5 13.24 -7.31 19.23
CA ARG A 5 13.85 -7.44 17.90
C ARG A 5 14.34 -6.08 17.45
N GLU A 6 15.35 -6.06 16.60
CA GLU A 6 15.90 -4.83 16.03
C GLU A 6 15.66 -4.81 14.52
N VAL A 7 15.26 -3.64 14.02
CA VAL A 7 15.04 -3.39 12.59
C VAL A 7 15.88 -2.20 12.20
N THR A 8 16.59 -2.30 11.07
CA THR A 8 17.39 -1.18 10.56
C THR A 8 16.74 -0.58 9.32
N ILE A 9 16.40 0.71 9.38
CA ILE A 9 15.84 1.47 8.26
C ILE A 9 16.76 2.65 7.96
N ALA A 10 17.25 2.72 6.72
CA ALA A 10 18.16 3.78 6.27
C ALA A 10 19.37 4.01 7.20
N GLY A 11 19.93 2.92 7.76
CA GLY A 11 21.09 2.95 8.66
C GLY A 11 20.79 3.28 10.12
N GLN A 12 19.53 3.56 10.48
CA GLN A 12 19.10 3.74 11.87
C GLN A 12 18.40 2.48 12.37
N THR A 13 18.81 2.01 13.55
CA THR A 13 18.22 0.83 14.20
C THR A 13 17.10 1.24 15.15
N TYR A 14 16.00 0.47 15.13
CA TYR A 14 14.80 0.68 15.93
C TYR A 14 14.42 -0.63 16.65
N PRO A 15 14.15 -0.58 17.96
CA PRO A 15 13.66 -1.74 18.70
C PRO A 15 12.15 -1.93 18.47
N VAL A 16 11.76 -3.20 18.31
CA VAL A 16 10.37 -3.66 18.26
C VAL A 16 10.13 -4.63 19.41
N ILE A 17 9.12 -4.35 20.21
CA ILE A 17 8.73 -5.20 21.35
C ILE A 17 7.53 -6.05 20.96
N LEU A 18 7.68 -7.36 21.06
CA LEU A 18 6.63 -8.35 20.85
C LEU A 18 6.26 -8.93 22.21
N SER A 19 5.01 -8.79 22.66
CA SER A 19 4.63 -9.25 23.98
C SER A 19 3.16 -9.62 24.14
N ASP A 20 2.89 -10.59 25.00
CA ASP A 20 1.56 -10.96 25.52
C ASP A 20 1.30 -10.34 26.93
N GLU A 21 2.20 -9.47 27.41
CA GLU A 21 2.17 -8.87 28.75
C GLU A 21 1.80 -7.38 28.70
N ASN A 22 0.75 -6.99 29.41
CA ASN A 22 0.29 -5.59 29.50
C ASN A 22 1.39 -4.62 29.94
N GLU A 23 2.15 -4.98 30.98
CA GLU A 23 3.20 -4.13 31.53
C GLU A 23 4.29 -3.84 30.51
N ALA A 24 4.70 -4.85 29.73
CA ALA A 24 5.71 -4.71 28.69
C ALA A 24 5.21 -3.85 27.52
N LEU A 25 3.97 -4.09 27.05
CA LEU A 25 3.38 -3.31 25.96
C LEU A 25 3.22 -1.83 26.34
N GLN A 26 2.76 -1.53 27.57
CA GLN A 26 2.59 -0.16 28.03
C GLN A 26 3.94 0.53 28.27
N ALA A 27 4.93 -0.16 28.85
CA ALA A 27 6.27 0.38 29.05
C ALA A 27 6.96 0.70 27.71
N ALA A 28 6.88 -0.20 26.73
CA ALA A 28 7.42 0.00 25.39
C ALA A 28 6.77 1.19 24.68
N LYS A 29 5.43 1.29 24.74
CA LYS A 29 4.68 2.42 24.21
C LYS A 29 5.07 3.74 24.87
N ALA A 30 5.19 3.77 26.20
CA ALA A 30 5.62 4.96 26.93
C ALA A 30 7.05 5.40 26.58
N ALA A 31 7.92 4.44 26.24
CA ALA A 31 9.27 4.69 25.74
C ALA A 31 9.30 5.06 24.24
N GLY A 32 8.15 5.16 23.56
CA GLY A 32 8.07 5.48 22.14
C GLY A 32 8.61 4.38 21.22
N ARG A 33 8.62 3.12 21.68
CA ARG A 33 9.06 1.96 20.89
C ARG A 33 7.89 1.39 20.08
N ALA A 34 8.22 0.74 18.97
CA ALA A 34 7.21 0.03 18.19
C ALA A 34 6.81 -1.26 18.93
N ILE A 35 5.53 -1.61 18.89
CA ILE A 35 4.98 -2.77 19.61
C ILE A 35 4.14 -3.66 18.70
N VAL A 36 4.18 -4.96 18.99
CA VAL A 36 3.33 -6.00 18.39
C VAL A 36 2.75 -6.85 19.52
N GLY A 37 1.45 -7.09 19.48
CA GLY A 37 0.82 -8.02 20.42
C GLY A 37 1.13 -9.47 20.04
N LEU A 38 1.51 -10.28 21.02
CA LEU A 38 1.54 -11.74 20.87
C LEU A 38 0.25 -12.30 21.44
N TRP A 39 -0.70 -12.64 20.58
CA TRP A 39 -1.93 -13.27 21.02
C TRP A 39 -1.68 -14.73 21.39
N ARG A 40 -2.19 -15.13 22.55
CA ARG A 40 -2.21 -16.51 22.99
C ARG A 40 -3.58 -16.84 23.54
N GLU A 41 -4.08 -18.00 23.15
CA GLU A 41 -5.21 -18.59 23.82
C GLU A 41 -4.75 -19.01 25.22
N ASN A 42 -5.28 -18.34 26.25
CA ASN A 42 -4.92 -18.64 27.62
C ASN A 42 -6.17 -18.56 28.50
N GLU A 43 -6.71 -19.73 28.86
CA GLU A 43 -7.94 -19.84 29.65
C GLU A 43 -7.75 -19.41 31.12
N GLU A 44 -6.50 -19.38 31.62
CA GLU A 44 -6.19 -19.15 33.03
C GLU A 44 -5.79 -17.71 33.37
N LYS A 45 -5.47 -16.87 32.39
CA LYS A 45 -5.05 -15.47 32.60
C LYS A 45 -6.05 -14.50 31.99
N GLN A 46 -6.20 -13.35 32.63
CA GLN A 46 -6.90 -12.23 32.00
C GLN A 46 -6.16 -11.85 30.72
N PRO A 47 -6.84 -11.80 29.56
CA PRO A 47 -6.19 -11.47 28.29
C PRO A 47 -5.55 -10.08 28.37
N ALA A 48 -4.40 -9.92 27.73
CA ALA A 48 -3.77 -8.61 27.61
C ALA A 48 -4.64 -7.64 26.79
N ASP A 49 -4.51 -6.35 27.09
CA ASP A 49 -5.12 -5.25 26.37
C ASP A 49 -4.27 -4.88 25.15
N TYR A 50 -4.69 -5.41 23.99
CA TYR A 50 -4.05 -5.15 22.71
C TYR A 50 -4.57 -3.88 22.02
N SER A 51 -5.41 -3.05 22.65
CA SER A 51 -6.00 -1.84 22.02
C SER A 51 -4.96 -0.85 21.50
N SER A 52 -3.73 -0.91 22.03
CA SER A 52 -2.61 -0.08 21.60
C SER A 52 -1.73 -0.71 20.51
N CYS A 53 -1.89 -2.01 20.26
CA CYS A 53 -1.13 -2.74 19.25
C CYS A 53 -1.83 -2.57 17.90
N LEU A 54 -1.10 -2.10 16.89
CA LEU A 54 -1.61 -2.10 15.52
C LEU A 54 -1.64 -3.52 14.95
N TYR A 55 -0.68 -4.35 15.34
CA TYR A 55 -0.51 -5.71 14.86
C TYR A 55 -0.60 -6.71 16.00
N LEU A 56 -1.18 -7.86 15.68
CA LEU A 56 -1.37 -8.99 16.58
C LEU A 56 -1.00 -10.25 15.83
N ILE A 57 -0.06 -11.04 16.36
CA ILE A 57 0.38 -12.31 15.77
C ILE A 57 0.26 -13.42 16.80
N THR A 58 0.18 -14.66 16.33
CA THR A 58 0.04 -15.84 17.21
C THR A 58 1.37 -16.56 17.44
N ASP A 59 2.26 -16.51 16.44
CA ASP A 59 3.59 -17.09 16.52
C ASP A 59 4.64 -15.97 16.38
N PRO A 60 5.62 -15.84 17.30
CA PRO A 60 6.74 -14.93 17.12
C PRO A 60 7.54 -15.13 15.83
N GLU A 61 7.53 -16.33 15.25
CA GLU A 61 8.21 -16.61 13.99
C GLU A 61 7.50 -15.98 12.77
N ASP A 62 6.23 -15.58 12.92
CA ASP A 62 5.51 -14.80 11.89
C ASP A 62 6.08 -13.37 11.73
N ALA A 63 6.87 -12.91 12.71
CA ALA A 63 7.49 -11.59 12.69
C ALA A 63 8.81 -11.59 11.91
N ASP A 64 8.72 -11.85 10.61
CA ASP A 64 9.86 -11.74 9.70
C ASP A 64 10.38 -10.29 9.57
N GLU A 65 11.51 -10.13 8.87
CA GLU A 65 12.15 -8.81 8.69
C GLU A 65 11.23 -7.81 7.97
N THR A 66 10.45 -8.26 6.98
CA THR A 66 9.56 -7.39 6.20
C THR A 66 8.38 -6.91 7.04
N PHE A 67 7.79 -7.81 7.83
CA PHE A 67 6.74 -7.50 8.78
C PHE A 67 7.23 -6.53 9.85
N LEU A 68 8.39 -6.79 10.46
CA LEU A 68 8.96 -5.92 11.48
C LEU A 68 9.33 -4.54 10.92
N GLU A 69 9.85 -4.46 9.70
CA GLU A 69 10.07 -3.19 9.01
C GLU A 69 8.75 -2.42 8.83
N ARG A 70 7.68 -3.12 8.43
CA ARG A 70 6.35 -2.51 8.29
C ARG A 70 5.85 -1.97 9.62
N VAL A 71 5.98 -2.73 10.71
CA VAL A 71 5.63 -2.30 12.07
C VAL A 71 6.34 -0.98 12.43
N VAL A 72 7.66 -0.91 12.21
CA VAL A 72 8.45 0.30 12.52
C VAL A 72 8.03 1.47 11.63
N ARG A 73 7.84 1.26 10.33
CA ARG A 73 7.38 2.33 9.42
C ARG A 73 6.01 2.88 9.81
N ARG A 74 5.06 2.01 10.18
CA ARG A 74 3.75 2.44 10.69
C ARG A 74 3.83 3.22 11.99
N HIS A 75 4.71 2.79 12.90
CA HIS A 75 4.96 3.47 14.17
C HIS A 75 5.53 4.88 13.96
N LEU A 76 6.50 5.02 13.05
CA LEU A 76 7.16 6.28 12.71
C LEU A 76 6.41 7.11 11.66
N ALA A 77 5.26 6.63 11.19
CA ALA A 77 4.49 7.24 10.10
C ALA A 77 5.28 7.41 8.79
N LEU A 78 6.28 6.57 8.56
CA LEU A 78 7.07 6.51 7.32
C LEU A 78 6.29 5.78 6.22
N PRO A 79 6.44 6.19 4.95
CA PRO A 79 5.77 5.52 3.84
C PRO A 79 6.33 4.09 3.65
N TRP A 80 5.44 3.16 3.30
CA TRP A 80 5.84 1.87 2.75
C TRP A 80 6.33 2.02 1.31
N PHE A 81 7.34 1.24 0.93
CA PHE A 81 7.85 1.17 -0.43
C PHE A 81 7.23 -0.03 -1.15
N ILE A 82 6.69 0.21 -2.34
CA ILE A 82 5.95 -0.81 -3.11
C ILE A 82 6.85 -1.39 -4.20
N ALA A 83 7.48 -0.53 -5.00
CA ALA A 83 8.35 -0.95 -6.09
C ALA A 83 9.25 0.19 -6.56
N GLU A 84 10.40 -0.19 -7.13
CA GLU A 84 11.22 0.68 -7.96
C GLU A 84 11.22 0.15 -9.38
N THR A 85 11.17 1.07 -10.33
CA THR A 85 11.25 0.80 -11.76
C THR A 85 12.41 1.59 -12.36
N ASP A 86 12.57 1.50 -13.69
CA ASP A 86 13.60 2.26 -14.39
C ASP A 86 13.52 3.77 -14.09
N ARG A 87 12.30 4.32 -13.99
CA ARG A 87 12.09 5.78 -13.85
C ARG A 87 11.30 6.19 -12.61
N LEU A 88 10.66 5.26 -11.90
CA LEU A 88 9.75 5.57 -10.79
C LEU A 88 10.15 4.87 -9.49
N ILE A 89 9.89 5.57 -8.38
CA ILE A 89 9.69 4.99 -7.05
C ILE A 89 8.19 5.01 -6.81
N ILE A 90 7.63 3.86 -6.45
CA ILE A 90 6.23 3.69 -6.07
C ILE A 90 6.21 3.49 -4.56
N ARG A 91 5.61 4.42 -3.85
CA ARG A 91 5.57 4.42 -2.38
C ARG A 91 4.26 5.01 -1.88
N GLU A 92 3.91 4.71 -0.64
CA GLU A 92 2.83 5.44 0.02
C GLU A 92 3.08 6.95 0.04
N PHE A 93 1.99 7.70 0.06
CA PHE A 93 2.07 9.15 0.24
C PHE A 93 2.69 9.49 1.60
N SER A 94 3.56 10.48 1.59
CA SER A 94 4.18 11.12 2.76
C SER A 94 3.46 12.42 3.10
N ARG A 95 3.72 12.93 4.31
CA ARG A 95 3.29 14.26 4.74
C ARG A 95 3.92 15.38 3.93
N ASP A 96 5.14 15.16 3.48
CA ASP A 96 5.94 16.16 2.76
C ASP A 96 5.63 16.20 1.26
N ASP A 97 4.82 15.26 0.76
CA ASP A 97 4.42 15.25 -0.63
C ASP A 97 3.58 16.48 -0.97
N PRO A 98 3.81 17.16 -2.11
CA PRO A 98 2.94 18.25 -2.52
C PRO A 98 1.51 17.74 -2.73
N LEU A 99 0.53 18.60 -2.48
CA LEU A 99 -0.85 18.30 -2.87
C LEU A 99 -0.97 18.40 -4.38
N GLU A 100 -1.80 17.53 -4.95
CA GLU A 100 -2.17 17.66 -6.36
C GLU A 100 -3.22 18.77 -6.54
N PRO A 101 -3.29 19.38 -7.73
CA PRO A 101 -4.38 20.29 -8.05
C PRO A 101 -5.73 19.55 -7.99
N ALA A 102 -6.76 20.22 -7.49
CA ALA A 102 -8.12 19.71 -7.53
C ALA A 102 -8.50 19.38 -8.98
N SER A 103 -9.03 18.17 -9.20
CA SER A 103 -9.38 17.67 -10.52
C SER A 103 -10.61 16.77 -10.44
N ALA A 104 -11.30 16.58 -11.57
CA ALA A 104 -12.44 15.67 -11.63
C ALA A 104 -12.04 14.21 -11.35
N GLU A 105 -10.77 13.87 -11.56
CA GLU A 105 -10.20 12.55 -11.26
C GLU A 105 -9.90 12.36 -9.75
N ASP A 106 -9.83 13.45 -8.99
CA ASP A 106 -9.74 13.45 -7.53
C ASP A 106 -11.12 13.71 -6.92
N ALA A 107 -12.12 12.93 -7.35
CA ALA A 107 -13.55 13.17 -7.20
C ALA A 107 -13.99 13.91 -5.92
N ASP A 108 -13.62 13.38 -4.75
CA ASP A 108 -13.99 13.91 -3.44
C ASP A 108 -12.91 14.79 -2.81
N GLY A 109 -11.82 15.07 -3.52
CA GLY A 109 -10.68 15.85 -3.07
C GLY A 109 -9.73 15.09 -2.16
N THR A 110 -9.77 13.74 -2.12
CA THR A 110 -8.93 12.95 -1.20
C THR A 110 -7.44 13.29 -1.28
N PHE A 111 -6.90 13.59 -2.46
CA PHE A 111 -5.46 13.82 -2.63
C PHE A 111 -5.09 15.29 -2.86
N SER A 112 -6.07 16.14 -3.18
CA SER A 112 -5.93 17.59 -3.30
C SER A 112 -6.26 18.37 -2.01
N ASP A 113 -6.85 17.71 -1.00
CA ASP A 113 -7.05 18.26 0.35
C ASP A 113 -6.11 17.60 1.36
N TRP A 114 -5.43 18.43 2.16
CA TRP A 114 -4.44 17.94 3.13
C TRP A 114 -5.05 17.06 4.23
N ASN A 115 -6.19 17.46 4.79
CA ASN A 115 -6.83 16.71 5.87
C ASN A 115 -7.30 15.36 5.34
N LYS A 116 -7.97 15.33 4.18
CA LYS A 116 -8.43 14.08 3.58
C LYS A 116 -7.28 13.15 3.22
N ARG A 117 -6.17 13.66 2.69
CA ARG A 117 -5.00 12.82 2.37
C ARG A 117 -4.34 12.26 3.62
N GLU A 118 -4.25 13.05 4.70
CA GLU A 118 -3.75 12.55 5.98
C GLU A 118 -4.67 11.50 6.59
N GLU A 119 -5.99 11.68 6.49
CA GLU A 119 -6.95 10.67 6.95
C GLU A 119 -6.88 9.39 6.10
N TYR A 120 -6.74 9.52 4.78
CA TYR A 120 -6.47 8.39 3.89
C TYR A 120 -5.21 7.63 4.32
N ARG A 121 -4.09 8.34 4.52
CA ARG A 121 -2.81 7.74 4.93
C ARG A 121 -2.90 7.03 6.29
N LYS A 122 -3.63 7.61 7.25
CA LYS A 122 -3.82 7.03 8.59
C LYS A 122 -4.77 5.84 8.58
N HIS A 123 -5.78 5.79 7.72
CA HIS A 123 -6.78 4.73 7.80
C HIS A 123 -6.57 3.68 6.72
N GLN A 124 -6.49 4.09 5.45
CA GLN A 124 -6.37 3.17 4.33
C GLN A 124 -5.11 2.31 4.45
N TYR A 125 -3.94 2.91 4.61
CA TYR A 125 -2.70 2.15 4.62
C TYR A 125 -2.50 1.33 5.90
N ARG A 126 -2.99 1.79 7.05
CA ARG A 126 -2.89 1.04 8.31
C ARG A 126 -3.83 -0.15 8.35
N PHE A 127 -4.99 -0.06 7.70
CA PHE A 127 -6.01 -1.10 7.74
C PHE A 127 -5.92 -2.05 6.55
N ALA A 128 -5.87 -1.51 5.33
CA ALA A 128 -5.90 -2.31 4.10
C ALA A 128 -4.51 -2.67 3.59
N GLU A 129 -3.45 -2.02 4.09
CA GLU A 129 -2.05 -2.15 3.64
C GLU A 129 -1.83 -1.95 2.12
N CYS A 130 -2.85 -1.47 1.43
CA CYS A 130 -2.86 -1.15 0.02
C CYS A 130 -3.80 0.03 -0.25
N GLY A 131 -3.63 0.65 -1.42
CA GLY A 131 -4.42 1.80 -1.85
C GLY A 131 -3.77 2.44 -3.06
N LEU A 132 -4.07 3.72 -3.29
CA LEU A 132 -3.35 4.55 -4.25
C LEU A 132 -2.03 5.02 -3.63
N TRP A 133 -0.96 4.89 -4.39
CA TRP A 133 0.40 5.24 -4.00
C TRP A 133 0.94 6.39 -4.85
N ALA A 134 1.89 7.13 -4.30
CA ALA A 134 2.60 8.19 -4.99
C ALA A 134 3.54 7.59 -6.05
N LEU A 135 3.56 8.19 -7.24
CA LEU A 135 4.51 7.89 -8.30
C LEU A 135 5.56 8.98 -8.33
N GLU A 136 6.72 8.71 -7.75
CA GLU A 136 7.83 9.65 -7.68
C GLU A 136 8.84 9.35 -8.80
N ARG A 137 9.20 10.37 -9.59
CA ARG A 137 10.22 10.22 -10.62
C ARG A 137 11.61 10.20 -10.00
N ARG A 138 12.37 9.15 -10.30
CA ARG A 138 13.72 8.92 -9.75
C ARG A 138 14.73 10.02 -10.05
N ALA A 139 14.61 10.65 -11.21
CA ALA A 139 15.60 11.62 -11.68
C ALA A 139 15.66 12.89 -10.81
N ASP A 140 14.53 13.28 -10.19
CA ASP A 140 14.39 14.58 -9.55
C ASP A 140 13.39 14.62 -8.37
N GLY A 141 12.82 13.48 -7.97
CA GLY A 141 11.88 13.37 -6.84
C GLY A 141 10.49 13.96 -7.11
N VAL A 142 10.19 14.34 -8.36
CA VAL A 142 8.90 14.95 -8.70
C VAL A 142 7.79 13.90 -8.71
N LEU A 143 6.68 14.17 -8.03
CA LEU A 143 5.48 13.36 -8.14
C LEU A 143 4.85 13.53 -9.53
N VAL A 144 4.80 12.44 -10.29
CA VAL A 144 4.23 12.42 -11.65
C VAL A 144 2.78 11.97 -11.68
N GLY A 145 2.27 11.45 -10.57
CA GLY A 145 0.90 10.97 -10.45
C GLY A 145 0.70 10.06 -9.26
N LYS A 146 -0.40 9.31 -9.32
CA LYS A 146 -0.75 8.27 -8.36
C LYS A 146 -1.27 7.02 -9.06
N ALA A 147 -0.98 5.86 -8.51
CA ALA A 147 -1.56 4.60 -8.96
C ALA A 147 -1.53 3.57 -7.84
N GLY A 148 -2.42 2.59 -7.89
CA GLY A 148 -2.43 1.52 -6.90
C GLY A 148 -3.67 0.63 -6.97
N LEU A 149 -3.87 -0.15 -5.91
CA LEU A 149 -4.92 -1.15 -5.82
C LEU A 149 -5.84 -0.84 -4.63
N THR A 150 -7.15 -0.78 -4.89
CA THR A 150 -8.18 -0.70 -3.86
C THR A 150 -9.20 -1.80 -4.13
N ASP A 151 -9.39 -2.72 -3.19
CA ASP A 151 -10.32 -3.87 -3.33
C ASP A 151 -10.10 -4.67 -4.64
N GLY A 152 -8.84 -4.92 -4.97
CA GLY A 152 -8.42 -5.61 -6.20
C GLY A 152 -8.66 -4.83 -7.49
N GLU A 153 -9.06 -3.55 -7.42
CA GLU A 153 -9.19 -2.65 -8.57
C GLU A 153 -7.95 -1.79 -8.74
N LEU A 154 -7.37 -1.84 -9.93
CA LEU A 154 -6.25 -0.99 -10.34
C LEU A 154 -6.78 0.38 -10.78
N GLY A 155 -6.40 1.41 -10.02
CA GLY A 155 -6.65 2.82 -10.32
C GLY A 155 -5.35 3.57 -10.59
N TYR A 156 -5.39 4.58 -11.46
CA TYR A 156 -4.25 5.47 -11.70
C TYR A 156 -4.68 6.82 -12.27
N HIS A 157 -3.84 7.82 -12.01
CA HIS A 157 -3.93 9.16 -12.57
C HIS A 157 -2.53 9.74 -12.73
N ILE A 158 -2.16 10.07 -13.97
CA ILE A 158 -0.90 10.76 -14.28
C ILE A 158 -1.20 12.24 -14.42
N TYR A 159 -0.44 13.09 -13.72
CA TYR A 159 -0.64 14.54 -13.75
C TYR A 159 -0.34 15.08 -15.14
N GLU A 160 -1.07 16.13 -15.52
CA GLU A 160 -1.13 16.65 -16.88
C GLU A 160 0.25 16.85 -17.54
N PRO A 161 1.27 17.45 -16.88
CA PRO A 161 2.59 17.66 -17.47
C PRO A 161 3.35 16.38 -17.81
N PHE A 162 2.97 15.24 -17.21
CA PHE A 162 3.69 13.97 -17.32
C PHE A 162 2.94 12.91 -18.14
N ARG A 163 1.76 13.25 -18.68
CA ARG A 163 0.98 12.35 -19.52
C ARG A 163 1.72 12.04 -20.82
N ARG A 164 1.36 10.90 -21.43
CA ARG A 164 1.92 10.41 -22.72
C ARG A 164 3.43 10.12 -22.73
N GLN A 165 4.07 10.04 -21.56
CA GLN A 165 5.49 9.69 -21.41
C GLN A 165 5.72 8.23 -20.96
N GLY A 166 4.65 7.43 -20.89
CA GLY A 166 4.71 6.01 -20.55
C GLY A 166 4.64 5.68 -19.05
N TYR A 167 4.59 6.68 -18.16
CA TYR A 167 4.57 6.45 -16.71
C TYR A 167 3.41 5.59 -16.23
N ALA A 168 2.21 5.76 -16.78
CA ALA A 168 1.05 4.94 -16.40
C ALA A 168 1.31 3.45 -16.63
N LEU A 169 1.82 3.09 -17.82
CA LEU A 169 2.08 1.69 -18.17
C LEU A 169 3.17 1.08 -17.30
N GLU A 170 4.25 1.84 -17.04
CA GLU A 170 5.35 1.41 -16.17
C GLU A 170 4.87 1.19 -14.73
N ALA A 171 4.17 2.17 -14.15
CA ALA A 171 3.66 2.08 -12.79
C ALA A 171 2.66 0.93 -12.64
N CYS A 172 1.67 0.85 -13.53
CA CYS A 172 0.65 -0.18 -13.47
C CYS A 172 1.23 -1.60 -13.60
N ARG A 173 2.29 -1.80 -14.40
CA ARG A 173 2.98 -3.09 -14.50
C ARG A 173 3.61 -3.51 -13.18
N ALA A 174 4.36 -2.59 -12.54
CA ALA A 174 4.97 -2.85 -11.25
C ALA A 174 3.92 -3.12 -10.16
N ILE A 175 2.82 -2.37 -10.18
CA ILE A 175 1.71 -2.52 -9.23
C ILE A 175 0.97 -3.85 -9.42
N VAL A 176 0.70 -4.27 -10.66
CA VAL A 176 0.07 -5.57 -10.93
C VAL A 176 0.95 -6.71 -10.45
N LYS A 177 2.26 -6.62 -10.70
CA LYS A 177 3.24 -7.57 -10.16
C LYS A 177 3.17 -7.64 -8.63
N TYR A 178 3.26 -6.49 -7.96
CA TYR A 178 3.14 -6.39 -6.50
C TYR A 178 1.82 -6.96 -5.98
N GLY A 179 0.71 -6.69 -6.68
CA GLY A 179 -0.61 -7.22 -6.33
C GLY A 179 -0.67 -8.76 -6.35
N PHE A 180 0.01 -9.42 -7.28
CA PHE A 180 0.03 -10.89 -7.36
C PHE A 180 1.07 -11.55 -6.46
N GLU A 181 2.27 -10.97 -6.37
CA GLU A 181 3.41 -11.56 -5.65
C GLU A 181 3.41 -11.22 -4.17
N THR A 182 2.96 -10.01 -3.78
CA THR A 182 3.07 -9.52 -2.40
C THR A 182 1.71 -9.40 -1.72
N LEU A 183 0.68 -8.93 -2.42
CA LEU A 183 -0.68 -8.88 -1.88
C LEU A 183 -1.45 -10.19 -2.11
N GLU A 184 -0.83 -11.16 -2.78
CA GLU A 184 -1.38 -12.49 -3.07
C GLU A 184 -2.78 -12.49 -3.69
N LEU A 185 -3.13 -11.44 -4.44
CA LEU A 185 -4.44 -11.36 -5.09
C LEU A 185 -4.56 -12.46 -6.14
N ASP A 186 -5.73 -13.10 -6.24
CA ASP A 186 -5.99 -14.05 -7.34
C ASP A 186 -6.32 -13.32 -8.65
N LYS A 187 -6.78 -12.08 -8.53
CA LYS A 187 -7.38 -11.32 -9.64
C LYS A 187 -7.26 -9.83 -9.43
N ILE A 188 -6.97 -9.11 -10.50
CA ILE A 188 -6.98 -7.65 -10.55
C ILE A 188 -7.95 -7.20 -11.64
N ARG A 189 -8.71 -6.13 -11.37
CA ARG A 189 -9.66 -5.55 -12.32
C ARG A 189 -9.34 -4.09 -12.64
N ILE A 190 -9.78 -3.63 -13.80
CA ILE A 190 -9.83 -2.21 -14.16
C ILE A 190 -11.28 -1.89 -14.50
N CYS A 191 -11.88 -0.91 -13.82
CA CYS A 191 -13.18 -0.36 -14.19
C CYS A 191 -12.96 1.05 -14.76
N THR A 192 -13.51 1.34 -15.93
CA THR A 192 -13.40 2.68 -16.52
C THR A 192 -14.62 3.01 -17.38
N LYS A 193 -14.82 4.29 -17.68
CA LYS A 193 -15.87 4.72 -18.61
C LYS A 193 -15.55 4.23 -20.02
N ARG A 194 -16.57 3.86 -20.81
CA ARG A 194 -16.36 3.44 -22.22
C ARG A 194 -15.66 4.50 -23.08
N SER A 195 -15.90 5.77 -22.78
CA SER A 195 -15.28 6.93 -23.43
C SER A 195 -13.81 7.14 -23.05
N ASN A 196 -13.31 6.48 -22.00
CA ASN A 196 -11.91 6.60 -21.58
C ASN A 196 -11.01 5.71 -22.44
N THR A 197 -10.69 6.20 -23.64
CA THR A 197 -9.84 5.49 -24.61
C THR A 197 -8.44 5.22 -24.06
N ALA A 198 -7.88 6.12 -23.25
CA ALA A 198 -6.54 5.96 -22.68
C ALA A 198 -6.46 4.72 -21.76
N SER A 199 -7.45 4.55 -20.88
CA SER A 199 -7.46 3.40 -19.97
C SER A 199 -7.77 2.08 -20.65
N ARG A 200 -8.57 2.10 -21.71
CA ARG A 200 -8.82 0.91 -22.53
C ARG A 200 -7.54 0.44 -23.24
N ILE A 201 -6.81 1.35 -23.87
CA ILE A 201 -5.53 1.04 -24.52
C ILE A 201 -4.51 0.52 -23.50
N LEU A 202 -4.47 1.11 -22.30
CA LEU A 202 -3.58 0.63 -21.24
C LEU A 202 -3.94 -0.80 -20.80
N ALA A 203 -5.23 -1.09 -20.58
CA ALA A 203 -5.68 -2.42 -20.21
C ALA A 203 -5.30 -3.47 -21.28
N GLU A 204 -5.51 -3.15 -22.56
CA GLU A 204 -5.12 -4.01 -23.69
C GLU A 204 -3.60 -4.22 -23.75
N LYS A 205 -2.79 -3.17 -23.60
CA LYS A 205 -1.31 -3.26 -23.57
C LYS A 205 -0.75 -4.04 -22.38
N MET A 206 -1.53 -4.13 -21.32
CA MET A 206 -1.21 -4.93 -20.14
C MET A 206 -1.77 -6.35 -20.23
N GLU A 207 -2.49 -6.68 -21.33
CA GLU A 207 -3.11 -7.98 -21.55
C GLU A 207 -4.23 -8.32 -20.55
N PHE A 208 -4.91 -7.30 -20.02
CA PHE A 208 -6.17 -7.54 -19.33
C PHE A 208 -7.25 -7.94 -20.35
N VAL A 209 -8.10 -8.89 -19.95
CA VAL A 209 -9.21 -9.37 -20.78
C VAL A 209 -10.47 -8.61 -20.43
N GLN A 210 -11.19 -8.11 -21.43
CA GLN A 210 -12.48 -7.47 -21.22
C GLN A 210 -13.51 -8.51 -20.76
N VAL A 211 -14.28 -8.17 -19.72
CA VAL A 211 -15.36 -9.00 -19.17
C VAL A 211 -16.70 -8.23 -19.21
N PRO A 212 -17.85 -8.93 -19.09
CA PRO A 212 -19.15 -8.26 -19.03
C PRO A 212 -19.21 -7.24 -17.88
N SER A 213 -19.79 -6.08 -18.15
CA SER A 213 -20.08 -5.06 -17.14
C SER A 213 -21.58 -5.01 -16.84
N SER A 214 -21.94 -4.88 -15.57
CA SER A 214 -23.32 -4.66 -15.13
C SER A 214 -23.82 -3.24 -15.41
N CYS A 215 -22.91 -2.28 -15.59
CA CYS A 215 -23.23 -0.88 -15.88
C CYS A 215 -23.04 -0.57 -17.37
N LYS A 216 -24.04 0.09 -17.98
CA LYS A 216 -24.03 0.41 -19.41
C LYS A 216 -22.93 1.41 -19.79
N ASP A 217 -22.51 2.29 -18.90
CA ASP A 217 -21.51 3.33 -19.22
C ASP A 217 -20.07 2.94 -18.87
N SER A 218 -19.88 1.82 -18.18
CA SER A 218 -18.56 1.31 -17.84
C SER A 218 -18.15 0.10 -18.67
N ILE A 219 -16.84 -0.08 -18.77
CA ILE A 219 -16.17 -1.27 -19.30
C ILE A 219 -15.28 -1.82 -18.18
N VAL A 220 -15.25 -3.15 -18.06
CA VAL A 220 -14.47 -3.83 -17.04
C VAL A 220 -13.47 -4.75 -17.73
N PHE A 221 -12.23 -4.70 -17.27
CA PHE A 221 -11.18 -5.61 -17.67
C PHE A 221 -10.66 -6.38 -16.47
N CYS A 222 -10.15 -7.58 -16.69
CA CYS A 222 -9.74 -8.50 -15.66
C CYS A 222 -8.43 -9.21 -16.03
N MET A 223 -7.57 -9.41 -15.04
CA MET A 223 -6.38 -10.26 -15.13
C MET A 223 -6.38 -11.23 -13.95
N GLN A 224 -6.10 -12.50 -14.22
CA GLN A 224 -5.95 -13.53 -13.19
C GLN A 224 -4.47 -13.84 -12.95
N LYS A 225 -4.14 -14.22 -11.71
CA LYS A 225 -2.79 -14.68 -11.35
C LYS A 225 -2.40 -15.88 -12.22
N GLY A 226 -1.16 -15.90 -12.70
CA GLY A 226 -0.65 -16.98 -13.58
C GLY A 226 -1.08 -16.90 -15.05
N TYR A 227 -1.89 -15.91 -15.44
CA TYR A 227 -2.31 -15.75 -16.84
C TYR A 227 -1.17 -15.24 -17.76
N ASN A 228 -0.15 -14.59 -17.19
CA ASN A 228 0.93 -13.98 -17.96
C ASN A 228 2.29 -14.14 -17.23
N SER A 229 3.28 -14.68 -17.94
CA SER A 229 4.66 -14.88 -17.45
C SER A 229 5.41 -13.59 -17.15
N LEU A 230 4.90 -12.43 -17.59
CA LEU A 230 5.43 -11.11 -17.22
C LEU A 230 5.27 -10.80 -15.73
N TYR A 231 4.33 -11.45 -15.03
CA TYR A 231 4.01 -11.17 -13.62
C TYR A 231 4.06 -12.41 -12.72
N THR A 232 4.61 -13.53 -13.23
CA THR A 232 4.90 -14.72 -12.44
C THR A 232 6.38 -15.05 -12.55
N LYS A 233 7.09 -14.92 -11.43
CA LYS A 233 8.39 -15.55 -11.21
C LYS A 233 8.34 -16.40 -9.95
#